data_AF-A0A436DW07-F1
#
_entry.id   AF-A0A436DW07-F1
#
_cell.length_a   1.000
_cell.length_b   1.000
_cell.length_c   1.000
_cell.angle_alpha   90.00
_cell.angle_beta   90.00
_cell.angle_gamma   90.00
#
_symmetry.space_group_name_H-M   'P 1'
#
loop_
_entity.id
_entity.type
_entity.pdbx_description
1 polymer ?
#
loop_
_entity_poly.entity_id
_entity_poly.type
_entity_poly.pdbx_seq_one_letter_code
_entity_poly.pdbx_strand_id
1 'polypeptide(L)'
;PDTVAQNKWARALYGDHPYSRSDQGTKESIATITRDDLNASHKAVFARGGLRVAVVGAIDAETLKKKLDMVFGDLPQNQALRPVADIDPKLAQHIEVDYDLPQTSLQLAFPGVKRKAADFFPAVLMNEILGGGTFTSRLFQEVREKRGLAYSVNSSLINQD
;
A
#
# COMPACT_ATOMS: atom_id res chain seq x y z
N PRO A 1 7.85 -11.93 13.65
CA PRO A 1 6.59 -11.46 14.31
C PRO A 1 5.74 -10.59 13.37
N ASP A 2 6.29 -9.48 12.84
CA ASP A 2 5.50 -8.46 12.12
C ASP A 2 4.85 -8.96 10.83
N THR A 3 5.56 -9.76 10.01
CA THR A 3 4.99 -10.36 8.80
C THR A 3 3.79 -11.28 9.11
N VAL A 4 3.86 -12.04 10.20
CA VAL A 4 2.76 -12.93 10.62
C VAL A 4 1.56 -12.11 11.08
N ALA A 5 1.80 -11.06 11.87
CA ALA A 5 0.76 -10.13 12.30
C ALA A 5 0.12 -9.41 11.11
N GLN A 6 0.91 -8.91 10.17
CA GLN A 6 0.44 -8.21 8.97
C GLN A 6 -0.41 -9.10 8.07
N ASN A 7 -0.01 -10.36 7.85
CA ASN A 7 -0.79 -11.31 7.06
C ASN A 7 -2.13 -11.63 7.72
N LYS A 8 -2.14 -11.87 9.04
CA LYS A 8 -3.39 -12.07 9.80
C LYS A 8 -4.28 -10.83 9.78
N TRP A 9 -3.68 -9.65 9.95
CA TRP A 9 -4.36 -8.36 9.89
C TRP A 9 -5.03 -8.11 8.53
N ALA A 10 -4.28 -8.25 7.45
CA ALA A 10 -4.80 -8.06 6.09
C ALA A 10 -5.92 -9.05 5.76
N ARG A 11 -5.76 -10.33 6.17
CA ARG A 11 -6.81 -11.35 6.03
C ARG A 11 -8.07 -11.02 6.83
N ALA A 12 -7.90 -10.49 8.04
CA ALA A 12 -9.03 -10.14 8.89
C ALA A 12 -9.80 -8.92 8.37
N LEU A 13 -9.10 -7.90 7.87
CA LEU A 13 -9.73 -6.72 7.27
C LEU A 13 -10.40 -7.03 5.93
N TYR A 14 -9.74 -7.79 5.06
CA TYR A 14 -10.11 -7.88 3.64
C TYR A 14 -10.59 -9.27 3.18
N GLY A 15 -10.52 -10.30 4.03
CA GLY A 15 -10.98 -11.65 3.67
C GLY A 15 -10.25 -12.23 2.47
N ASP A 16 -10.98 -12.63 1.42
CA ASP A 16 -10.44 -13.17 0.17
C ASP A 16 -10.09 -12.10 -0.89
N HIS A 17 -10.32 -10.82 -0.58
CA HIS A 17 -10.05 -9.71 -1.49
C HIS A 17 -8.55 -9.62 -1.83
N PRO A 18 -8.15 -9.16 -3.03
CA PRO A 18 -6.74 -9.01 -3.41
C PRO A 18 -5.87 -8.24 -2.40
N TYR A 19 -6.42 -7.26 -1.68
CA TYR A 19 -5.70 -6.49 -0.64
C TYR A 19 -5.30 -7.31 0.60
N SER A 20 -5.84 -8.52 0.77
CA SER A 20 -5.41 -9.44 1.84
C SER A 20 -4.12 -10.20 1.51
N ARG A 21 -3.70 -10.20 0.23
CA ARG A 21 -2.59 -11.03 -0.26
C ARG A 21 -1.27 -10.34 0.00
N SER A 22 -0.26 -11.12 0.39
CA SER A 22 1.13 -10.63 0.44
C SER A 22 1.62 -10.35 -0.99
N ASP A 23 2.23 -9.18 -1.16
CA ASP A 23 2.94 -8.76 -2.37
C ASP A 23 4.12 -9.68 -2.73
N GLN A 24 4.72 -10.33 -1.73
CA GLN A 24 5.78 -11.32 -1.90
C GLN A 24 5.26 -12.72 -2.27
N GLY A 25 3.94 -12.96 -2.21
CA GLY A 25 3.36 -14.28 -2.40
C GLY A 25 3.65 -15.26 -1.24
N THR A 26 3.49 -16.56 -1.49
CA THR A 26 3.84 -17.64 -0.55
C THR A 26 4.90 -18.56 -1.15
N LYS A 27 5.54 -19.38 -0.32
CA LYS A 27 6.50 -20.39 -0.81
C LYS A 27 5.85 -21.32 -1.84
N GLU A 28 4.61 -21.71 -1.58
CA GLU A 28 3.81 -22.58 -2.44
C GLU A 28 3.47 -21.88 -3.75
N SER A 29 3.02 -20.62 -3.71
CA SER A 29 2.70 -19.89 -4.95
C SER A 29 3.94 -19.65 -5.80
N ILE A 30 5.06 -19.24 -5.19
CA ILE A 30 6.32 -18.98 -5.91
C ILE A 30 6.83 -20.25 -6.58
N ALA A 31 6.76 -21.40 -5.89
CA ALA A 31 7.21 -22.69 -6.43
C ALA A 31 6.43 -23.12 -7.69
N THR A 32 5.23 -22.59 -7.91
CA THR A 32 4.39 -22.89 -9.08
C THR A 32 4.56 -21.92 -10.25
N ILE A 33 5.23 -20.78 -10.05
CA ILE A 33 5.38 -19.77 -11.12
C ILE A 33 6.30 -20.29 -12.22
N THR A 34 5.79 -20.27 -13.45
CA THR A 34 6.54 -20.64 -14.64
C THR A 34 7.01 -19.42 -15.43
N ARG A 35 7.94 -19.64 -16.37
CA ARG A 35 8.34 -18.60 -17.34
C ARG A 35 7.16 -18.08 -18.16
N ASP A 36 6.21 -18.95 -18.50
CA ASP A 36 5.06 -18.57 -19.32
C ASP A 36 4.09 -17.68 -18.55
N ASP A 37 3.93 -17.91 -17.24
CA ASP A 37 3.17 -17.01 -16.36
C ASP A 37 3.77 -15.61 -16.33
N LEU A 38 5.10 -15.51 -16.24
CA LEU A 38 5.81 -14.23 -16.27
C LEU A 38 5.63 -13.51 -17.61
N ASN A 39 5.74 -14.24 -18.72
CA ASN A 39 5.52 -13.68 -20.06
C ASN A 39 4.07 -13.22 -20.25
N ALA A 40 3.09 -13.98 -19.75
CA ALA A 40 1.69 -13.63 -19.80
C ALA A 40 1.39 -12.38 -18.94
N SER A 41 1.91 -12.35 -17.71
CA SER A 41 1.79 -11.20 -16.80
C SER A 41 2.41 -9.95 -17.39
N HIS A 42 3.63 -10.05 -17.95
CA HIS A 42 4.29 -8.93 -18.62
C HIS A 42 3.42 -8.35 -19.75
N LYS A 43 2.91 -9.19 -20.66
CA LYS A 43 2.05 -8.75 -21.75
C LYS A 43 0.72 -8.13 -21.27
N ALA A 44 0.19 -8.62 -20.15
CA ALA A 44 -1.06 -8.12 -19.58
C ALA A 44 -0.90 -6.77 -18.88
N VAL A 45 0.21 -6.58 -18.15
CA VAL A 45 0.48 -5.39 -17.32
C VAL A 45 1.11 -4.25 -18.14
N PHE A 46 2.12 -4.55 -18.96
CA PHE A 46 2.88 -3.56 -19.72
C PHE A 46 2.17 -3.23 -21.04
N ALA A 47 1.25 -2.26 -20.98
CA ALA A 47 0.56 -1.75 -22.15
C ALA A 47 0.40 -0.23 -22.08
N ARG A 48 0.38 0.43 -23.24
CA ARG A 48 0.33 1.90 -23.37
C ARG A 48 -0.88 2.52 -22.68
N GLY A 49 -2.04 1.86 -22.74
CA GLY A 49 -3.30 2.35 -22.17
C GLY A 49 -3.31 2.53 -20.65
N GLY A 50 -2.43 1.83 -19.92
CA GLY A 50 -2.28 2.00 -18.47
C GLY A 50 -0.94 2.61 -18.04
N LEU A 51 -0.08 2.96 -18.99
CA LEU A 51 1.23 3.52 -18.71
C LEU A 51 1.12 5.00 -18.34
N ARG A 52 1.64 5.37 -17.16
CA ARG A 52 1.81 6.76 -16.72
C ARG A 52 3.30 7.02 -16.60
N VAL A 53 3.83 7.97 -17.38
CA VAL A 53 5.24 8.36 -17.33
C VAL A 53 5.36 9.79 -16.81
N ALA A 54 6.11 9.98 -15.73
CA ALA A 54 6.46 11.29 -15.19
C ALA A 54 7.96 11.53 -15.40
N VAL A 55 8.32 12.67 -15.99
CA VAL A 55 9.71 13.06 -16.24
C VAL A 55 9.93 14.45 -15.67
N VAL A 56 10.96 14.60 -14.86
CA VAL A 56 11.34 15.87 -14.21
C VAL A 56 12.82 16.09 -14.48
N GLY A 57 13.18 17.24 -15.06
CA GLY A 57 14.55 17.60 -15.37
C GLY A 57 14.67 18.51 -16.59
N ALA A 58 15.91 18.75 -17.02
CA ALA A 58 16.23 19.58 -18.18
C ALA A 58 16.01 18.81 -19.49
N ILE A 59 14.74 18.64 -19.89
CA ILE A 59 14.35 18.01 -21.15
C ILE A 59 13.11 18.70 -21.72
N ASP A 60 13.11 18.97 -23.01
CA ASP A 60 11.95 19.52 -23.71
C ASP A 60 10.97 18.41 -24.14
N ALA A 61 9.73 18.83 -24.44
CA ALA A 61 8.65 17.91 -24.80
C ALA A 61 8.91 17.15 -26.11
N GLU A 62 9.59 17.75 -27.10
CA GLU A 62 9.83 17.11 -28.38
C GLU A 62 10.88 16.00 -28.27
N THR A 63 11.96 16.29 -27.56
CA THR A 63 13.00 15.30 -27.23
C THR A 63 12.41 14.17 -26.41
N LEU A 64 11.58 14.49 -25.41
CA LEU A 64 10.93 13.49 -24.57
C LEU A 64 10.01 12.59 -25.38
N LYS A 65 9.15 13.15 -26.23
CA LYS A 65 8.22 12.37 -27.08
C LYS A 65 8.94 11.30 -27.88
N LYS A 66 10.02 11.66 -28.59
CA LYS A 66 10.82 10.71 -29.39
C LYS A 66 11.39 9.57 -28.55
N LYS A 67 11.83 9.86 -27.32
CA LYS A 67 12.34 8.84 -26.38
C LYS A 67 11.23 7.93 -25.88
N LEU A 68 10.06 8.47 -25.57
CA LEU A 68 8.90 7.66 -25.15
C LEU A 68 8.43 6.73 -26.26
N ASP A 69 8.38 7.22 -27.50
CA ASP A 69 8.03 6.40 -28.68
C ASP A 69 9.05 5.26 -28.87
N MET A 70 10.35 5.54 -28.70
CA MET A 70 11.41 4.54 -28.82
C MET A 70 11.34 3.45 -27.74
N VAL A 71 11.01 3.80 -26.49
CA VAL A 71 11.03 2.86 -25.36
C VAL A 71 9.71 2.10 -25.24
N PHE A 72 8.58 2.75 -25.49
CA PHE A 72 7.25 2.22 -25.20
C PHE A 72 6.38 2.01 -26.44
N GLY A 73 6.85 2.37 -27.63
CA GLY A 73 6.09 2.28 -28.88
C GLY A 73 5.62 0.87 -29.21
N ASP A 74 6.44 -0.14 -28.88
CA ASP A 74 6.17 -1.55 -29.16
C ASP A 74 5.26 -2.21 -28.10
N LEU A 75 4.88 -1.49 -27.04
CA LEU A 75 3.97 -2.04 -26.04
C LEU A 75 2.55 -2.20 -26.63
N PRO A 76 1.83 -3.26 -26.24
CA PRO A 76 0.42 -3.43 -26.54
C PRO A 76 -0.40 -2.18 -26.21
N GLN A 77 -1.48 -1.94 -26.96
CA GLN A 77 -2.33 -0.77 -26.72
C GLN A 77 -3.08 -0.87 -25.38
N ASN A 78 -3.69 -2.02 -25.10
CA ASN A 78 -4.60 -2.20 -23.96
C ASN A 78 -4.01 -3.16 -22.92
N GLN A 79 -4.19 -2.83 -21.64
CA GLN A 79 -3.91 -3.76 -20.55
C GLN A 79 -4.94 -4.88 -20.52
N ALA A 80 -4.52 -6.06 -20.07
CA ALA A 80 -5.39 -7.21 -19.83
C ALA A 80 -5.49 -7.50 -18.32
N LEU A 81 -5.84 -6.47 -17.54
CA LEU A 81 -5.96 -6.56 -16.09
C LEU A 81 -7.43 -6.63 -15.67
N ARG A 82 -7.69 -7.40 -14.61
CA ARG A 82 -9.00 -7.43 -13.96
C ARG A 82 -9.09 -6.24 -13.00
N PRO A 83 -10.16 -5.43 -13.07
CA PRO A 83 -10.41 -4.41 -12.06
C PRO A 83 -10.46 -5.03 -10.66
N VAL A 84 -9.84 -4.36 -9.70
CA VAL A 84 -10.02 -4.68 -8.28
C VAL A 84 -11.27 -3.93 -7.82
N ALA A 85 -12.22 -4.65 -7.23
CA ALA A 85 -13.45 -4.05 -6.73
C ALA A 85 -13.17 -3.26 -5.44
N ASP A 86 -14.02 -2.27 -5.17
CA ASP A 86 -14.01 -1.63 -3.87
C ASP A 86 -14.45 -2.62 -2.79
N ILE A 87 -13.87 -2.49 -1.59
CA ILE A 87 -14.25 -3.28 -0.42
C ILE A 87 -14.24 -2.41 0.84
N ASP A 88 -15.23 -2.59 1.69
CA ASP A 88 -15.22 -2.04 3.05
C ASP A 88 -14.44 -2.99 3.97
N PRO A 89 -13.41 -2.50 4.68
CA PRO A 89 -12.67 -3.33 5.60
C PRO A 89 -13.56 -3.77 6.75
N LYS A 90 -13.44 -5.02 7.18
CA LYS A 90 -14.10 -5.52 8.38
C LYS A 90 -13.42 -4.89 9.60
N LEU A 91 -14.15 -4.08 10.37
CA LEU A 91 -13.65 -3.42 11.58
C LEU A 91 -14.34 -3.98 12.83
N ALA A 92 -14.06 -3.39 14.00
CA ALA A 92 -14.60 -3.81 15.30
C ALA A 92 -14.28 -5.27 15.67
N GLN A 93 -13.02 -5.65 15.42
CA GLN A 93 -12.49 -6.98 15.73
C GLN A 93 -11.19 -6.86 16.52
N HIS A 94 -10.91 -7.89 17.33
CA HIS A 94 -9.65 -8.04 18.06
C HIS A 94 -8.94 -9.30 17.57
N ILE A 95 -7.67 -9.16 17.23
CA ILE A 95 -6.83 -10.24 16.71
C ILE A 95 -5.58 -10.27 17.57
N GLU A 96 -5.28 -11.43 18.13
CA GLU A 96 -4.10 -11.65 18.93
C GLU A 96 -3.16 -12.62 18.20
N VAL A 97 -1.86 -12.34 18.30
CA VAL A 97 -0.80 -13.17 17.72
C VAL A 97 0.26 -13.35 18.77
N ASP A 98 0.20 -14.49 19.45
CA ASP A 98 1.22 -14.87 20.42
C ASP A 98 2.54 -15.11 19.71
N TYR A 99 3.57 -14.44 20.21
CA TYR A 99 4.93 -14.58 19.73
C TYR A 99 5.88 -14.41 20.91
N ASP A 100 6.87 -15.29 21.03
CA ASP A 100 7.79 -15.32 22.16
C ASP A 100 8.80 -14.16 22.10
N LEU A 101 8.31 -12.96 22.45
CA LEU A 101 9.07 -11.73 22.53
C LEU A 101 8.68 -10.96 23.79
N PRO A 102 9.64 -10.25 24.43
CA PRO A 102 9.37 -9.48 25.64
C PRO A 102 8.64 -8.15 25.37
N GLN A 103 8.05 -7.96 24.18
CA GLN A 103 7.39 -6.73 23.75
C GLN A 103 6.10 -7.03 23.00
N THR A 104 5.08 -6.21 23.23
CA THR A 104 3.82 -6.21 22.47
C THR A 104 3.81 -5.12 21.41
N SER A 105 3.45 -5.46 20.18
CA SER A 105 3.13 -4.50 19.12
C SER A 105 1.62 -4.33 19.01
N LEU A 106 1.14 -3.09 19.02
CA LEU A 106 -0.28 -2.77 18.87
C LEU A 106 -0.54 -2.11 17.52
N GLN A 107 -1.58 -2.57 16.82
CA GLN A 107 -2.05 -1.98 15.57
C GLN A 107 -3.55 -1.71 15.69
N LEU A 108 -3.97 -0.51 15.26
CA LEU A 108 -5.37 -0.08 15.26
C LEU A 108 -5.75 0.37 13.85
N ALA A 109 -6.92 -0.05 13.38
CA ALA A 109 -7.52 0.40 12.13
C ALA A 109 -8.82 1.14 12.42
N PHE A 110 -8.99 2.25 11.70
CA PHE A 110 -10.22 3.04 11.66
C PHE A 110 -10.69 3.17 10.22
N PRO A 111 -11.96 3.54 9.98
CA PRO A 111 -12.43 3.87 8.64
C PRO A 111 -11.52 4.93 7.99
N GLY A 112 -11.11 4.67 6.75
CA GLY A 112 -10.32 5.60 5.96
C GLY A 112 -11.18 6.49 5.06
N VAL A 113 -10.52 7.34 4.30
CA VAL A 113 -11.12 8.14 3.23
C VAL A 113 -10.49 7.78 1.89
N LYS A 114 -11.31 7.66 0.84
CA LYS A 114 -10.81 7.39 -0.52
C LYS A 114 -9.92 8.52 -1.00
N ARG A 115 -8.91 8.20 -1.82
CA ARG A 115 -7.96 9.16 -2.40
C ARG A 115 -8.62 10.30 -3.16
N LYS A 116 -9.77 10.04 -3.78
CA LYS A 116 -10.56 11.03 -4.57
C LYS A 116 -11.65 11.74 -3.75
N ALA A 117 -11.83 11.42 -2.47
CA ALA A 117 -12.82 12.08 -1.63
C ALA A 117 -12.39 13.52 -1.33
N ALA A 118 -13.37 14.43 -1.20
CA ALA A 118 -13.10 15.83 -0.82
C ALA A 118 -12.34 15.93 0.52
N ASP A 119 -12.63 14.99 1.43
CA ASP A 119 -12.03 14.94 2.76
C ASP A 119 -10.63 14.30 2.80
N PHE A 120 -10.07 13.88 1.65
CA PHE A 120 -8.76 13.24 1.64
C PHE A 120 -7.65 14.12 2.23
N PHE A 121 -7.51 15.36 1.75
CA PHE A 121 -6.50 16.28 2.29
C PHE A 121 -6.79 16.76 3.72
N PRO A 122 -8.05 17.05 4.10
CA PRO A 122 -8.42 17.23 5.51
C PRO A 122 -7.97 16.05 6.40
N ALA A 123 -8.17 14.81 5.95
CA ALA A 123 -7.75 13.62 6.70
C ALA A 123 -6.22 13.48 6.77
N VAL A 124 -5.49 13.84 5.71
CA VAL A 124 -4.02 13.88 5.73
C VAL A 124 -3.53 14.85 6.80
N LEU A 125 -4.09 16.06 6.86
CA LEU A 125 -3.73 17.05 7.87
C LEU A 125 -4.09 16.58 9.30
N MET A 126 -5.28 16.00 9.47
CA MET A 126 -5.67 15.39 10.74
C MET A 126 -4.69 14.30 11.17
N ASN A 127 -4.28 13.42 10.25
CA ASN A 127 -3.30 12.37 10.53
C ASN A 127 -1.95 12.95 10.96
N GLU A 128 -1.49 14.01 10.30
CA GLU A 128 -0.25 14.70 10.68
C GLU A 128 -0.28 15.18 12.14
N ILE A 129 -1.39 15.80 12.55
CA ILE A 129 -1.60 16.26 13.93
C ILE A 129 -1.67 15.08 14.91
N LEU A 130 -2.34 13.99 14.53
CA LEU A 130 -2.56 12.83 15.39
C LEU A 130 -1.25 12.06 15.65
N GLY A 131 -0.57 11.64 14.59
CA GLY A 131 0.55 10.70 14.67
C GLY A 131 1.47 10.66 13.45
N GLY A 132 1.26 11.48 12.43
CA GLY A 132 2.14 11.59 11.26
C GLY A 132 3.38 12.44 11.54
N GLY A 133 3.22 13.51 12.33
CA GLY A 133 4.31 14.41 12.69
C GLY A 133 5.32 13.76 13.63
N THR A 134 6.60 13.84 13.26
CA THR A 134 7.70 13.40 14.12
C THR A 134 7.90 14.42 15.25
N PHE A 135 7.99 13.97 16.49
CA PHE A 135 8.18 14.77 17.71
C PHE A 135 6.99 15.67 18.14
N THR A 136 6.18 16.16 17.21
CA THR A 136 5.14 17.17 17.52
C THR A 136 3.71 16.61 17.53
N SER A 137 3.50 15.39 17.03
CA SER A 137 2.16 14.80 16.98
C SER A 137 1.62 14.46 18.37
N ARG A 138 0.29 14.44 18.50
CA ARG A 138 -0.38 14.16 19.78
C ARG A 138 0.02 12.80 20.36
N LEU A 139 0.08 11.76 19.53
CA LEU A 139 0.48 10.43 19.96
C LEU A 139 1.93 10.42 20.47
N PHE A 140 2.85 11.09 19.76
CA PHE A 140 4.23 11.19 20.20
C PHE A 140 4.34 11.86 21.57
N GLN A 141 3.71 13.04 21.71
CA GLN A 141 3.72 13.84 22.93
C GLN A 141 3.16 13.07 24.12
N GLU A 142 1.99 12.44 23.96
CA GLU A 142 1.30 11.79 25.07
C GLU A 142 1.89 10.41 25.40
N VAL A 143 2.20 9.57 24.41
CA VAL A 143 2.61 8.18 24.66
C VAL A 143 4.11 8.07 24.91
N ARG A 144 4.92 8.76 24.09
CA ARG A 144 6.38 8.65 24.17
C ARG A 144 6.98 9.70 25.11
N GLU A 145 6.72 10.99 24.89
CA GLU A 145 7.43 12.05 25.60
C GLU A 145 7.01 12.17 27.06
N LYS A 146 5.71 12.35 27.33
CA LYS A 146 5.21 12.58 28.69
C LYS A 146 5.23 11.33 29.56
N ARG A 147 5.07 10.14 28.96
CA ARG A 147 4.81 8.89 29.70
C ARG A 147 5.82 7.78 29.45
N GLY A 148 6.67 7.88 28.42
CA GLY A 148 7.69 6.86 28.13
C GLY A 148 7.15 5.46 27.87
N LEU A 149 5.90 5.31 27.39
CA LEU A 149 5.24 4.01 27.27
C LEU A 149 5.68 3.21 26.04
N ALA A 150 6.12 3.89 24.99
CA ALA A 150 6.58 3.27 23.75
C ALA A 150 7.72 4.08 23.14
N TYR A 151 8.68 3.37 22.53
CA TYR A 151 9.76 4.01 21.78
C TYR A 151 9.26 4.60 20.45
N SER A 152 8.26 3.97 19.83
CA SER A 152 7.66 4.39 18.56
C SER A 152 6.15 4.34 18.64
N VAL A 153 5.51 5.40 18.18
CA VAL A 153 4.07 5.53 18.03
C VAL A 153 3.82 6.44 16.83
N ASN A 154 2.93 6.06 15.93
CA ASN A 154 2.61 6.83 14.73
C ASN A 154 1.20 6.48 14.22
N SER A 155 0.73 7.27 13.25
CA SER A 155 -0.48 6.97 12.48
C SER A 155 -0.28 7.35 11.02
N SER A 156 -0.97 6.63 10.14
CA SER A 156 -0.95 6.90 8.70
C SER A 156 -2.29 6.58 8.06
N LEU A 157 -2.63 7.30 7.00
CA LEU A 157 -3.64 6.85 6.05
C LEU A 157 -3.00 5.80 5.13
N ILE A 158 -3.68 4.67 4.95
CA ILE A 158 -3.25 3.61 4.06
C ILE A 158 -4.10 3.69 2.79
N ASN A 159 -3.44 4.01 1.67
CA ASN A 159 -4.10 4.02 0.37
C ASN A 159 -4.05 2.61 -0.22
N GLN A 160 -5.21 2.02 -0.41
CA GLN A 160 -5.40 0.79 -1.19
C GLN A 160 -6.21 1.09 -2.45
N ASP A 161 -6.39 2.36 -2.83
CA ASP A 161 -7.19 2.82 -3.97
C ASP A 161 -6.43 3.76 -4.93
#